data_AF-A0A840L3F3-F1
#
_entry.id   AF-A0A840L3F3-F1
#
_cell.length_a   1.000
_cell.length_b   1.000
_cell.length_c   1.000
_cell.angle_alpha   90.00
_cell.angle_beta   90.00
_cell.angle_gamma   90.00
#
_symmetry.space_group_name_H-M   'P 1'
#
loop_
_entity.id
_entity.type
_entity.pdbx_description
1 polymer ?
#
loop_
_entity_poly.entity_id
_entity_poly.type
_entity_poly.pdbx_seq_one_letter_code
_entity_poly.pdbx_strand_id
1 'polypeptide(L)'
;MSRDGLRGFSYLGLLFFVAITAAGLAALGQSWSTAAQRERERELEFRGGEIARAIASYVRASPAQPGQNPRSLDDLLIDRRGVKTIHHLRRAYADPFTGKPDWVLVSEPGQPQGFTALHSRSERELLRSSSPEGLPLKTARDWLFDANTQALQATQKPSPEAQPALP
;
A
#
# COMPACT_ATOMS: atom_id res chain seq x y z
N MET A 1 7.85 -46.77 -52.99
CA MET A 1 8.12 -47.05 -51.56
C MET A 1 8.15 -45.73 -50.83
N SER A 2 7.02 -45.35 -50.25
CA SER A 2 6.74 -44.03 -49.68
C SER A 2 7.51 -43.85 -48.36
N ARG A 3 8.45 -42.91 -48.33
CA ARG A 3 9.24 -42.52 -47.14
C ARG A 3 8.63 -41.28 -46.48
N ASP A 4 7.32 -41.29 -46.27
CA ASP A 4 6.60 -40.11 -45.76
C ASP A 4 6.33 -40.17 -44.25
N GLY A 5 6.46 -41.35 -43.62
CA GLY A 5 6.16 -41.56 -42.19
C GLY A 5 7.20 -40.99 -41.20
N LEU A 6 8.50 -40.96 -41.56
CA LEU A 6 9.54 -40.49 -40.63
C LEU A 6 9.60 -38.97 -40.46
N ARG A 7 9.23 -38.19 -41.50
CA ARG A 7 9.27 -36.71 -41.44
C ARG A 7 8.13 -36.14 -40.59
N GLY A 8 6.96 -36.78 -40.59
CA GLY A 8 5.83 -36.37 -39.76
C GLY A 8 6.07 -36.54 -38.26
N PHE A 9 6.76 -37.62 -37.86
CA PHE A 9 7.06 -37.89 -36.45
C PHE A 9 8.06 -36.90 -35.85
N SER A 10 9.14 -36.55 -36.57
CA SER A 10 10.10 -35.55 -36.10
C SER A 10 9.48 -34.16 -35.95
N TYR A 11 8.55 -33.79 -36.83
CA TYR A 11 7.80 -32.54 -36.71
C TYR A 11 6.90 -32.54 -35.47
N LEU A 12 6.21 -33.67 -35.20
CA LEU A 12 5.40 -33.82 -34.00
C LEU A 12 6.22 -33.72 -32.71
N GLY A 13 7.40 -34.36 -32.69
CA GLY A 13 8.34 -34.27 -31.57
C GLY A 13 8.84 -32.84 -31.33
N LEU A 14 9.16 -32.10 -32.41
CA LEU A 14 9.56 -30.70 -32.32
C LEU A 14 8.42 -29.81 -31.79
N LEU A 15 7.19 -30.01 -32.28
CA LEU A 15 6.02 -29.30 -31.78
C LEU A 15 5.79 -29.55 -30.29
N PHE A 16 5.96 -30.80 -29.86
CA PHE A 16 5.82 -31.17 -28.45
C PHE A 16 6.92 -30.53 -27.59
N PHE A 17 8.16 -30.53 -28.07
CA PHE A 17 9.28 -29.88 -27.38
C PHE A 17 9.04 -28.38 -27.23
N VAL A 18 8.63 -27.70 -28.30
CA VAL A 18 8.30 -26.27 -28.27
C VAL A 18 7.14 -26.00 -27.31
N ALA A 19 6.08 -26.82 -27.34
CA ALA A 19 4.93 -26.70 -26.44
C ALA A 19 5.33 -26.84 -24.96
N ILE A 20 6.14 -27.84 -24.61
CA ILE A 20 6.63 -28.03 -23.24
C ILE A 20 7.49 -26.86 -22.79
N THR A 21 8.39 -26.38 -23.66
CA THR A 21 9.29 -25.26 -23.33
C THR A 21 8.51 -23.96 -23.12
N ALA A 22 7.52 -23.69 -23.99
CA ALA A 22 6.62 -22.55 -23.85
C ALA A 22 5.78 -22.61 -22.57
N ALA A 23 5.25 -23.78 -22.22
CA ALA A 23 4.52 -23.99 -20.96
C ALA A 23 5.41 -23.78 -19.73
N GLY A 24 6.66 -24.25 -19.77
CA GLY A 24 7.64 -24.02 -18.71
C GLY A 24 7.94 -22.54 -18.46
N LEU A 25 8.14 -21.75 -19.53
CA LEU A 25 8.33 -20.30 -19.41
C LEU A 25 7.08 -19.59 -18.87
N ALA A 26 5.89 -19.97 -19.33
CA ALA A 26 4.63 -19.37 -18.88
C ALA A 26 4.39 -19.58 -17.38
N ALA A 27 4.70 -20.78 -16.86
CA ALA A 27 4.57 -21.10 -15.44
C ALA A 27 5.46 -20.21 -14.55
N LEU A 28 6.67 -19.87 -15.00
CA LEU A 28 7.57 -18.96 -14.28
C LEU A 28 7.06 -17.51 -14.26
N GLY A 29 6.41 -17.05 -15.34
CA GLY A 29 5.88 -15.68 -15.45
C GLY A 29 4.75 -15.35 -14.48
N GLN A 30 3.87 -16.31 -14.14
CA GLN A 30 2.78 -16.10 -13.18
C GLN A 30 3.29 -15.83 -11.75
N SER A 31 4.48 -16.33 -11.40
CA SER A 31 5.07 -16.09 -10.08
C SER A 31 5.45 -14.61 -9.89
N TRP A 32 5.88 -13.94 -10.96
CA TRP A 32 6.35 -12.55 -10.92
C TRP A 32 5.20 -11.55 -10.83
N SER A 33 4.09 -11.77 -11.54
CA SER A 33 2.92 -10.90 -11.44
C SER A 33 2.35 -10.90 -10.01
N THR A 34 2.28 -12.08 -9.40
CA THR A 34 1.81 -12.25 -8.02
C THR A 34 2.78 -11.62 -7.02
N ALA A 35 4.10 -11.78 -7.23
CA ALA A 35 5.11 -11.12 -6.40
C ALA A 35 5.02 -9.59 -6.48
N ALA A 36 4.88 -9.03 -7.69
CA ALA A 36 4.73 -7.60 -7.89
C ALA A 36 3.44 -7.04 -7.24
N GLN A 37 2.34 -7.79 -7.29
CA GLN A 37 1.10 -7.39 -6.63
C GLN A 37 1.24 -7.41 -5.10
N ARG A 38 1.85 -8.45 -4.53
CA ARG A 38 2.16 -8.48 -3.08
C ARG A 38 3.02 -7.31 -2.64
N GLU A 39 3.97 -6.89 -3.47
CA GLU A 39 4.81 -5.73 -3.16
C GLU A 39 4.02 -4.42 -3.16
N ARG A 40 3.12 -4.24 -4.13
CA ARG A 40 2.20 -3.08 -4.15
C ARG A 40 1.30 -3.03 -2.92
N GLU A 41 0.83 -4.18 -2.44
CA GLU A 41 0.02 -4.28 -1.21
C GLU A 41 0.80 -3.91 0.04
N ARG A 42 2.05 -4.37 0.16
CA ARG A 42 2.95 -3.97 1.26
C ARG A 42 3.22 -2.47 1.23
N GLU A 43 3.45 -1.93 0.04
CA GLU A 43 3.70 -0.51 -0.13
C GLU A 43 2.44 0.32 0.16
N LEU A 44 1.24 -0.22 -0.14
CA LEU A 44 -0.03 0.40 0.23
C LEU A 44 -0.15 0.51 1.75
N GLU A 45 0.12 -0.60 2.45
CA GLU A 45 0.12 -0.64 3.91
C GLU A 45 1.13 0.35 4.52
N PHE A 46 2.35 0.33 4.00
CA PHE A 46 3.43 1.18 4.50
C PHE A 46 3.13 2.66 4.28
N ARG A 47 2.77 3.07 3.05
CA ARG A 47 2.47 4.46 2.71
C ARG A 47 1.22 4.95 3.43
N GLY A 48 0.15 4.16 3.43
CA GLY A 48 -1.09 4.49 4.14
C GLY A 48 -0.86 4.67 5.64
N GLY A 49 -0.12 3.76 6.26
CA GLY A 49 0.23 3.84 7.69
C GLY A 49 1.18 4.99 8.04
N GLU A 50 2.11 5.38 7.17
CA GLU A 50 2.93 6.59 7.34
C GLU A 50 2.07 7.86 7.31
N ILE A 51 1.13 7.96 6.35
CA ILE A 51 0.25 9.14 6.27
C ILE A 51 -0.70 9.18 7.46
N ALA A 52 -1.30 8.06 7.87
CA ALA A 52 -2.14 8.00 9.07
C ALA A 52 -1.38 8.42 10.35
N ARG A 53 -0.12 8.00 10.50
CA ARG A 53 0.75 8.48 11.59
C ARG A 53 1.03 9.97 11.51
N ALA A 54 1.23 10.51 10.30
CA ALA A 54 1.43 11.94 10.10
C ALA A 54 0.20 12.75 10.50
N ILE A 55 -1.01 12.29 10.16
CA ILE A 55 -2.28 12.90 10.61
C ILE A 55 -2.36 12.91 12.14
N ALA A 56 -2.11 11.77 12.78
CA ALA A 56 -2.13 11.66 14.25
C ALA A 56 -1.07 12.57 14.91
N SER A 57 0.09 12.76 14.27
CA SER A 57 1.11 13.70 14.73
C SER A 57 0.68 15.15 14.55
N TYR A 58 0.06 15.49 13.43
CA TYR A 58 -0.46 16.83 13.10
C TYR A 58 -1.55 17.28 14.08
N VAL A 59 -2.45 16.39 14.46
CA VAL A 59 -3.51 16.69 15.45
C VAL A 59 -2.92 16.90 16.85
N ARG A 60 -1.90 16.11 17.24
CA ARG A 60 -1.23 16.25 18.55
C ARG A 60 -0.32 17.47 18.65
N ALA A 61 0.24 17.93 17.55
CA ALA A 61 1.21 19.04 17.54
C ALA A 61 0.58 20.43 17.65
N SER A 62 -0.74 20.56 17.61
CA SER A 62 -1.45 21.84 17.79
C SER A 62 -1.92 22.02 19.25
N PRO A 63 -1.16 22.76 20.08
CA PRO A 63 -1.58 23.06 21.46
C PRO A 63 -2.66 24.15 21.54
N ALA A 64 -2.85 24.97 20.49
CA ALA A 64 -3.74 26.13 20.52
C ALA A 64 -5.19 25.82 20.12
N GLN A 65 -5.41 24.78 19.31
CA GLN A 65 -6.75 24.32 18.89
C GLN A 65 -6.75 22.78 18.84
N PRO A 66 -7.17 22.12 19.94
CA PRO A 66 -7.37 20.67 19.95
C PRO A 66 -8.43 20.30 18.91
N GLY A 67 -8.11 19.34 18.02
CA GLY A 67 -9.09 18.78 17.08
C GLY A 67 -9.15 19.45 15.70
N GLN A 68 -8.17 20.27 15.31
CA GLN A 68 -8.08 20.73 13.92
C GLN A 68 -7.33 19.72 13.05
N ASN A 69 -8.10 18.94 12.30
CA ASN A 69 -7.58 17.99 11.31
C ASN A 69 -6.99 18.69 10.08
N PRO A 70 -6.06 18.01 9.38
CA PRO A 70 -5.53 18.52 8.11
C PRO A 70 -6.66 18.62 7.09
N ARG A 71 -6.60 19.64 6.22
CA ARG A 71 -7.53 19.83 5.09
C ARG A 71 -7.00 19.20 3.82
N SER A 72 -5.68 19.14 3.70
CA SER A 72 -4.97 18.52 2.58
C SER A 72 -3.77 17.71 3.04
N LEU A 73 -3.21 16.87 2.16
CA LEU A 73 -1.93 16.20 2.41
C LEU A 73 -0.76 17.20 2.49
N ASP A 74 -0.87 18.37 1.86
CA ASP A 74 0.18 19.39 1.89
C ASP A 74 0.35 19.99 3.29
N ASP A 75 -0.75 20.05 4.07
CA ASP A 75 -0.70 20.48 5.48
C ASP A 75 0.16 19.54 6.33
N LEU A 76 0.25 18.26 5.95
CA LEU A 76 1.11 17.28 6.63
C LEU A 76 2.59 17.43 6.24
N LEU A 77 2.87 17.94 5.04
CA LEU A 77 4.24 18.20 4.60
C LEU A 77 4.81 19.41 5.33
N ILE A 78 4.02 20.49 5.44
CA ILE A 78 4.48 21.76 6.01
C ILE A 78 3.40 22.35 6.92
N ASP A 79 3.51 22.08 8.22
CA ASP A 79 2.67 22.72 9.24
C ASP A 79 3.28 24.05 9.68
N ARG A 80 2.58 25.16 9.40
CA ARG A 80 2.97 26.54 9.78
C ARG A 80 2.10 27.13 10.90
N ARG A 81 1.30 26.32 11.59
CA ARG A 81 0.39 26.80 12.64
C ARG A 81 1.11 27.15 13.94
N GLY A 82 2.28 26.56 14.18
CA GLY A 82 3.13 26.86 15.33
C GLY A 82 4.17 27.95 15.07
N VAL A 83 4.87 28.38 16.13
CA VAL A 83 6.01 29.31 16.05
C VAL A 83 7.15 28.76 15.18
N LYS A 84 7.30 27.43 15.17
CA LYS A 84 8.25 26.71 14.32
C LYS A 84 7.48 25.86 13.32
N THR A 85 7.95 25.87 12.06
CA THR A 85 7.43 24.97 11.02
C THR A 85 7.77 23.52 11.34
N ILE A 86 6.77 22.63 11.29
CA ILE A 86 6.91 21.19 11.55
C ILE A 86 6.55 20.42 10.27
N HIS A 87 7.30 19.37 9.98
CA HIS A 87 7.00 18.45 8.87
C HIS A 87 6.56 17.11 9.46
N HIS A 88 5.29 16.75 9.31
CA HIS A 88 4.74 15.48 9.82
C HIS A 88 4.92 14.34 8.83
N LEU A 89 4.95 14.66 7.54
CA LEU A 89 5.15 13.73 6.45
C LEU A 89 6.41 14.09 5.66
N ARG A 90 7.24 13.07 5.35
CA ARG A 90 8.53 13.30 4.66
C ARG A 90 8.36 13.71 3.19
N ARG A 91 7.32 13.21 2.52
CA ARG A 91 7.02 13.45 1.10
C ARG A 91 5.58 13.08 0.78
N ALA A 92 5.03 13.65 -0.30
CA ALA A 92 3.75 13.22 -0.84
C ALA A 92 3.90 11.82 -1.45
N TYR A 93 3.46 10.80 -0.72
CA TYR A 93 3.50 9.42 -1.21
C TYR A 93 2.49 9.22 -2.33
N ALA A 94 2.90 8.59 -3.42
CA ALA A 94 1.98 8.13 -4.46
C ALA A 94 1.22 6.88 -4.00
N ASP A 95 -0.01 6.71 -4.42
CA ASP A 95 -0.73 5.44 -4.31
C ASP A 95 -0.01 4.39 -5.20
N PRO A 96 0.37 3.22 -4.67
CA PRO A 96 1.12 2.19 -5.40
C PRO A 96 0.35 1.54 -6.55
N PHE A 97 -0.98 1.68 -6.59
CA PHE A 97 -1.83 1.15 -7.65
C PHE A 97 -2.11 2.18 -8.76
N THR A 98 -2.27 3.46 -8.43
CA THR A 98 -2.50 4.54 -9.42
C THR A 98 -1.19 5.18 -9.91
N GLY A 99 -0.12 5.09 -9.13
CA GLY A 99 1.17 5.74 -9.37
C GLY A 99 1.16 7.25 -9.11
N LYS A 100 0.09 7.81 -8.54
CA LYS A 100 -0.08 9.25 -8.30
C LYS A 100 -0.40 9.51 -6.82
N PRO A 101 -0.10 10.70 -6.27
CA PRO A 101 -0.48 11.06 -4.90
C PRO A 101 -1.97 11.44 -4.81
N ASP A 102 -2.87 10.61 -5.35
CA ASP A 102 -4.31 10.87 -5.48
C ASP A 102 -5.17 10.07 -4.49
N TRP A 103 -4.71 10.00 -3.24
CA TRP A 103 -5.42 9.35 -2.14
C TRP A 103 -6.81 9.97 -1.93
N VAL A 104 -7.77 9.12 -1.59
CA VAL A 104 -9.11 9.56 -1.21
C VAL A 104 -9.09 9.87 0.28
N LEU A 105 -9.36 11.13 0.62
CA LEU A 105 -9.37 11.64 2.00
C LEU A 105 -10.77 11.46 2.58
N VAL A 106 -10.86 10.91 3.79
CA VAL A 106 -12.11 10.62 4.49
C VAL A 106 -12.21 11.41 5.78
N SER A 107 -13.28 12.18 5.89
CA SER A 107 -13.62 12.97 7.07
C SER A 107 -14.36 12.15 8.12
N GLU A 108 -14.13 12.48 9.39
CA GLU A 108 -14.87 11.88 10.50
C GLU A 108 -16.29 12.47 10.59
N PRO A 109 -17.30 11.65 10.92
CA PRO A 109 -18.65 12.15 11.20
C PRO A 109 -18.63 13.21 12.30
N GLY A 110 -19.07 14.44 11.97
CA GLY A 110 -19.09 15.58 12.91
C GLY A 110 -17.93 16.57 12.76
N GLN A 111 -16.89 16.25 11.98
CA GLN A 111 -15.78 17.16 11.66
C GLN A 111 -15.52 17.24 10.14
N PRO A 112 -16.41 17.89 9.36
CA PRO A 112 -16.29 17.95 7.90
C PRO A 112 -15.13 18.83 7.41
N GLN A 113 -14.47 19.58 8.30
CA GLN A 113 -13.42 20.53 7.93
C GLN A 113 -12.02 19.90 7.83
N GLY A 114 -11.89 18.58 7.95
CA GLY A 114 -10.62 17.88 7.78
C GLY A 114 -10.81 16.39 7.59
N PHE A 115 -9.72 15.66 7.40
CA PHE A 115 -9.74 14.20 7.25
C PHE A 115 -9.01 13.51 8.40
N THR A 116 -9.55 12.41 8.88
CA THR A 116 -8.93 11.51 9.88
C THR A 116 -8.38 10.25 9.23
N ALA A 117 -8.94 9.87 8.09
CA ALA A 117 -8.61 8.63 7.42
C ALA A 117 -8.40 8.86 5.92
N LEU A 118 -7.81 7.87 5.27
CA LEU A 118 -7.65 7.84 3.81
C LEU A 118 -7.65 6.41 3.29
N HIS A 119 -7.91 6.26 2.00
CA HIS A 119 -7.76 4.98 1.30
C HIS A 119 -7.27 5.19 -0.12
N SER A 120 -6.82 4.10 -0.75
CA SER A 120 -6.44 4.12 -2.16
C SER A 120 -7.65 4.42 -3.03
N ARG A 121 -7.41 5.10 -4.16
CA ARG A 121 -8.46 5.34 -5.17
C ARG A 121 -8.74 4.11 -6.03
N SER A 122 -7.82 3.15 -6.04
CA SER A 122 -7.90 1.98 -6.90
C SER A 122 -8.95 0.98 -6.42
N GLU A 123 -9.73 0.43 -7.34
CA GLU A 123 -10.64 -0.70 -7.11
C GLU A 123 -9.96 -2.05 -7.36
N ARG A 124 -8.62 -2.06 -7.41
CA ARG A 124 -7.85 -3.29 -7.64
C ARG A 124 -8.09 -4.27 -6.50
N GLU A 125 -8.40 -5.51 -6.85
CA GLU A 125 -8.50 -6.61 -5.90
C GLU A 125 -7.16 -6.88 -5.21
N LEU A 126 -7.21 -7.14 -3.92
CA LEU A 126 -6.06 -7.51 -3.11
C LEU A 126 -5.94 -9.03 -3.02
N LEU A 127 -4.71 -9.51 -2.93
CA LEU A 127 -4.41 -10.91 -2.65
C LEU A 127 -4.70 -11.26 -1.19
N ARG A 128 -4.60 -10.28 -0.28
CA ARG A 128 -5.01 -10.43 1.12
C ARG A 128 -6.52 -10.27 1.27
N SER A 129 -7.09 -11.05 2.19
CA SER A 129 -8.53 -11.01 2.52
C SER A 129 -8.87 -10.19 3.77
N SER A 130 -7.87 -9.80 4.58
CA SER A 130 -8.10 -9.04 5.81
C SER A 130 -6.97 -8.06 6.11
N SER A 131 -7.30 -6.90 6.70
CA SER A 131 -6.33 -5.90 7.17
C SER A 131 -5.57 -6.41 8.41
N PRO A 132 -4.48 -5.74 8.84
CA PRO A 132 -3.81 -6.05 10.10
C PRO A 132 -4.73 -5.95 11.33
N GLU A 133 -5.82 -5.19 11.22
CA GLU A 133 -6.86 -5.01 12.23
C GLU A 133 -7.94 -6.12 12.19
N GLY A 134 -7.85 -7.03 11.21
CA GLY A 134 -8.82 -8.10 11.01
C GLY A 134 -10.07 -7.69 10.22
N LEU A 135 -10.11 -6.48 9.65
CA LEU A 135 -11.23 -6.04 8.82
C LEU A 135 -11.20 -6.74 7.46
N PRO A 136 -12.34 -7.20 6.93
CA PRO A 136 -12.37 -7.86 5.62
C PRO A 136 -12.01 -6.87 4.51
N LEU A 137 -11.08 -7.26 3.64
CA LEU A 137 -10.64 -6.48 2.49
C LEU A 137 -10.89 -7.28 1.21
N LYS A 138 -11.44 -6.62 0.19
CA LYS A 138 -11.53 -7.17 -1.17
C LYS A 138 -10.70 -6.35 -2.14
N THR A 139 -10.79 -5.03 -2.03
CA THR A 139 -10.12 -4.09 -2.93
C THR A 139 -9.21 -3.12 -2.16
N ALA A 140 -8.29 -2.48 -2.89
CA ALA A 140 -7.41 -1.45 -2.33
C ALA A 140 -8.19 -0.27 -1.70
N ARG A 141 -9.36 0.04 -2.24
CA ARG A 141 -10.28 1.07 -1.71
C ARG A 141 -10.88 0.71 -0.35
N ASP A 142 -11.11 -0.58 -0.09
CA ASP A 142 -11.71 -1.03 1.18
C ASP A 142 -10.74 -0.88 2.36
N TRP A 143 -9.45 -0.69 2.08
CA TRP A 143 -8.42 -0.54 3.09
C TRP A 143 -8.34 0.90 3.58
N LEU A 144 -9.11 1.17 4.64
CA LEU A 144 -9.14 2.46 5.31
C LEU A 144 -7.97 2.58 6.30
N PHE A 145 -7.14 3.61 6.14
CA PHE A 145 -6.06 3.96 7.06
C PHE A 145 -6.51 5.11 7.95
N ASP A 146 -6.91 4.79 9.17
CA ASP A 146 -7.39 5.76 10.15
C ASP A 146 -6.27 6.20 11.10
N ALA A 147 -6.12 7.51 11.31
CA ALA A 147 -5.09 8.09 12.16
C ALA A 147 -5.24 7.70 13.64
N ASN A 148 -6.46 7.61 14.16
CA ASN A 148 -6.75 7.22 15.53
C ASN A 148 -6.39 5.75 15.74
N THR A 149 -6.85 4.87 14.85
CA THR A 149 -6.51 3.43 14.92
C THR A 149 -5.00 3.21 14.80
N GLN A 150 -4.34 3.94 13.91
CA GLN A 150 -2.89 3.87 13.74
C GLN A 150 -2.13 4.39 14.99
N ALA A 151 -2.63 5.41 15.67
CA ALA A 151 -2.06 5.91 16.92
C ALA A 151 -2.18 4.89 18.05
N LEU A 152 -3.33 4.20 18.13
CA LEU A 152 -3.55 3.10 19.08
C LEU A 152 -2.56 1.95 18.82
N GLN A 153 -2.38 1.54 17.57
CA GLN A 153 -1.42 0.51 17.19
C GLN A 153 0.03 0.91 17.48
N ALA A 154 0.41 2.17 17.23
CA ALA A 154 1.76 2.66 17.53
C ALA A 154 2.07 2.65 19.02
N THR A 155 1.04 2.77 19.87
CA THR A 155 1.18 2.67 21.33
C THR A 155 1.29 1.22 21.79
N GLN A 156 0.72 0.27 21.03
CA GLN A 156 0.68 -1.16 21.37
C GLN A 156 1.85 -1.97 20.80
N LYS A 157 2.41 -1.56 19.66
CA LYS A 157 3.57 -2.21 19.05
C LYS A 157 4.83 -1.62 19.70
N PRO A 158 5.57 -2.36 20.54
CA PRO A 158 6.82 -1.86 21.08
C PRO A 158 7.74 -1.52 19.89
N SER A 159 8.18 -0.26 19.83
CA SER A 159 9.11 0.21 18.82
C SER A 159 10.34 -0.72 18.79
N PRO A 160 10.74 -1.29 17.64
CA PRO A 160 11.96 -2.12 17.56
C PRO A 160 13.26 -1.32 17.79
N GLU A 161 13.18 -0.02 18.07
CA GLU A 161 14.33 0.89 18.06
C GLU A 161 14.90 1.22 19.45
N ALA A 162 14.42 0.57 20.52
CA ALA A 162 15.10 0.60 21.82
C ALA A 162 16.01 -0.63 21.98
N GLN A 163 16.97 -0.82 21.07
CA GLN A 163 18.17 -1.59 21.40
C GLN A 163 19.10 -0.65 22.18
N PRO A 164 19.30 -0.83 23.49
CA PRO A 164 20.36 -0.12 24.18
C PRO A 164 21.68 -0.58 23.57
N ALA A 165 22.46 0.36 23.06
CA ALA A 165 23.86 0.13 22.75
C ALA A 165 24.53 -0.43 24.01
N LEU A 166 25.08 -1.65 23.90
CA LEU A 166 25.83 -2.30 24.96
C LEU A 166 27.02 -1.42 25.40
N PRO A 167 27.37 -1.40 26.69
CA PRO A 167 28.61 -0.79 27.17
C PRO A 167 29.85 -1.56 26.69
#